data_AF-A0A7V8Z078-F1
#
_entry.id   AF-A0A7V8Z078-F1
#
_cell.length_a   1.000
_cell.length_b   1.000
_cell.length_c   1.000
_cell.angle_alpha   90.00
_cell.angle_beta   90.00
_cell.angle_gamma   90.00
#
_symmetry.space_group_name_H-M   'P 1'
#
loop_
_entity.id
_entity.type
_entity.pdbx_description
1 polymer ?
#
loop_
_entity_poly.entity_id
_entity_poly.type
_entity_poly.pdbx_seq_one_letter_code
_entity_poly.pdbx_strand_id
1 'polypeptide(L)'
;MGFSVYAAVNFTIADGVYANFEEFGGPASTRMRTLTIAPGEILGWHNHPGVGAYTIVKQGTLTVEDGCGFETVYTQNQAFLEPSGRVHRGKNLGSVPVITAQMFIVPLGTPYTIDTGQACGRPLKVDECKGGGWSNFNYPRAFGSQGDCISSVINGK
;
A
#
# COMPACT_ATOMS: atom_id res chain seq x y z
N MET A 1 -20.33 -25.80 -9.45
CA MET A 1 -19.12 -24.97 -9.68
C MET A 1 -19.59 -23.56 -9.96
N GLY A 2 -19.58 -22.68 -8.95
CA GLY A 2 -19.89 -21.27 -9.13
C GLY A 2 -18.61 -20.49 -8.84
N PHE A 3 -18.05 -19.85 -9.86
CA PHE A 3 -16.98 -18.87 -9.66
C PHE A 3 -17.62 -17.67 -8.96
N SER A 4 -17.40 -17.53 -7.65
CA SER A 4 -17.70 -16.26 -7.02
C SER A 4 -16.60 -15.29 -7.42
N VAL A 5 -16.89 -14.44 -8.40
CA VAL A 5 -16.06 -13.29 -8.73
C VAL A 5 -16.33 -12.27 -7.65
N TYR A 6 -15.65 -12.40 -6.51
CA TYR A 6 -15.62 -11.31 -5.55
C TYR A 6 -14.62 -10.28 -6.05
N ALA A 7 -15.13 -9.11 -6.43
CA ALA A 7 -14.32 -7.93 -6.65
C ALA A 7 -14.52 -7.02 -5.44
N ALA A 8 -13.44 -6.65 -4.78
CA ALA A 8 -13.49 -5.80 -3.61
C ALA A 8 -14.25 -4.51 -3.92
N VAL A 9 -15.22 -4.20 -3.08
CA VAL A 9 -16.12 -3.07 -3.28
C VAL A 9 -15.51 -1.84 -2.65
N ASN A 10 -15.31 -0.81 -3.47
CA ASN A 10 -14.80 0.48 -3.04
C ASN A 10 -15.97 1.47 -2.93
N PHE A 11 -16.10 2.10 -1.76
CA PHE A 11 -17.03 3.21 -1.56
C PHE A 11 -16.26 4.47 -1.19
N THR A 12 -16.18 5.44 -2.10
CA THR A 12 -15.58 6.74 -1.79
C THR A 12 -16.49 7.50 -0.82
N ILE A 13 -15.94 7.85 0.35
CA ILE A 13 -16.61 8.70 1.34
C ILE A 13 -16.51 10.16 0.90
N ALA A 14 -15.32 10.60 0.53
CA ALA A 14 -15.06 11.96 0.08
C ALA A 14 -13.77 12.03 -0.76
N ASP A 15 -13.75 13.00 -1.67
CA ASP A 15 -12.56 13.48 -2.37
C ASP A 15 -12.34 14.95 -2.01
N GLY A 16 -11.08 15.36 -1.94
CA GLY A 16 -10.69 16.74 -1.66
C GLY A 16 -9.43 17.13 -2.42
N VAL A 17 -9.24 18.44 -2.58
CA VAL A 17 -8.07 19.04 -3.23
C VAL A 17 -7.45 20.05 -2.28
N TYR A 18 -6.15 19.93 -2.06
CA TYR A 18 -5.33 20.96 -1.44
C TYR A 18 -4.79 21.87 -2.54
N ALA A 19 -5.04 23.18 -2.44
CA ALA A 19 -4.39 24.15 -3.32
C ALA A 19 -2.86 24.13 -3.14
N ASN A 20 -2.40 23.87 -1.92
CA ASN A 20 -1.00 23.62 -1.59
C ASN A 20 -0.93 22.65 -0.40
N PHE A 21 -0.15 21.58 -0.54
CA PHE A 21 0.18 20.62 0.51
C PHE A 21 1.69 20.65 0.75
N GLU A 22 2.09 21.01 1.97
CA GLU A 22 3.47 21.35 2.32
C GLU A 22 4.46 20.22 2.01
N GLU A 23 4.11 18.98 2.34
CA GLU A 23 4.93 17.78 2.11
C GLU A 23 5.35 17.62 0.64
N PHE A 24 4.50 18.06 -0.30
CA PHE A 24 4.77 17.95 -1.73
C PHE A 24 5.21 19.28 -2.36
N GLY A 25 5.20 20.38 -1.60
CA GLY A 25 5.53 21.72 -2.11
C GLY A 25 4.61 22.19 -3.25
N GLY A 26 3.36 21.72 -3.29
CA GLY A 26 2.43 22.03 -4.37
C GLY A 26 1.03 21.43 -4.18
N PRO A 27 0.16 21.50 -5.21
CA PRO A 27 -1.21 20.99 -5.13
C PRO A 27 -1.26 19.47 -4.90
N ALA A 28 -2.24 19.03 -4.12
CA ALA A 28 -2.44 17.61 -3.80
C ALA A 28 -3.93 17.24 -3.82
N SER A 29 -4.21 15.95 -3.94
CA SER A 29 -5.56 15.39 -3.78
C SER A 29 -5.59 14.39 -2.63
N THR A 30 -6.71 14.38 -1.90
CA THR A 30 -7.00 13.42 -0.84
C THR A 30 -8.26 12.64 -1.13
N ARG A 31 -8.27 11.37 -0.73
CA ARG A 31 -9.46 10.52 -0.78
C ARG A 31 -9.64 9.80 0.54
N MET A 32 -10.87 9.75 1.01
CA MET A 32 -11.32 8.82 2.04
C MET A 32 -12.23 7.78 1.40
N ARG A 33 -12.00 6.49 1.66
CA ARG A 33 -12.87 5.41 1.18
C ARG A 33 -13.09 4.35 2.24
N THR A 34 -14.16 3.59 2.05
CA THR A 34 -14.32 2.26 2.62
C THR A 34 -13.99 1.21 1.56
N LEU A 35 -13.29 0.15 1.97
CA LEU A 35 -13.04 -1.02 1.13
C LEU A 35 -13.63 -2.25 1.81
N THR A 36 -14.42 -3.03 1.07
CA THR A 36 -14.96 -4.32 1.53
C THR A 36 -14.34 -5.44 0.71
N ILE A 37 -13.72 -6.41 1.40
CA ILE A 37 -13.07 -7.58 0.81
C ILE A 37 -13.86 -8.82 1.23
N ALA A 38 -14.36 -9.58 0.27
CA ALA A 38 -15.21 -10.74 0.55
C ALA A 38 -14.42 -11.89 1.23
N PRO A 39 -15.10 -12.81 1.93
CA PRO A 39 -14.45 -14.01 2.45
C PRO A 39 -13.70 -14.79 1.37
N GLY A 40 -12.43 -15.13 1.64
CA GLY A 40 -11.56 -15.86 0.71
C GLY A 40 -10.96 -15.00 -0.42
N GLU A 41 -11.28 -13.71 -0.52
CA GLU A 41 -10.76 -12.85 -1.57
C GLU A 41 -9.31 -12.41 -1.30
N ILE A 42 -8.51 -12.43 -2.36
CA ILE A 42 -7.12 -11.94 -2.39
C ILE A 42 -7.05 -10.83 -3.43
N LEU A 43 -6.66 -9.64 -2.99
CA LEU A 43 -6.51 -8.49 -3.88
C LEU A 43 -5.30 -8.66 -4.81
N GLY A 44 -5.33 -7.95 -5.93
CA GLY A 44 -4.17 -7.82 -6.81
C GLY A 44 -2.99 -7.13 -6.11
N TRP A 45 -1.78 -7.38 -6.58
CA TRP A 45 -0.59 -6.67 -6.13
C TRP A 45 -0.65 -5.20 -6.56
N HIS A 46 -0.35 -4.30 -5.63
CA HIS A 46 -0.36 -2.87 -5.89
C HIS A 46 0.56 -2.12 -4.93
N ASN A 47 0.71 -0.82 -5.16
CA ASN A 47 1.31 0.11 -4.20
C ASN A 47 0.55 1.45 -4.17
N HIS A 48 0.84 2.25 -3.16
CA HIS A 48 0.25 3.58 -2.95
C HIS A 48 1.31 4.67 -3.16
N PRO A 49 1.07 5.67 -4.03
CA PRO A 49 1.94 6.85 -4.14
C PRO A 49 1.75 7.85 -2.99
N GLY A 50 2.45 8.98 -3.08
CA GLY A 50 2.29 10.10 -2.15
C GLY A 50 2.74 9.72 -0.74
N VAL A 51 1.88 9.93 0.25
CA VAL A 51 2.16 9.59 1.66
C VAL A 51 1.89 8.11 2.00
N GLY A 52 1.41 7.31 1.04
CA GLY A 52 0.90 5.95 1.27
C GLY A 52 -0.60 5.94 1.59
N ALA A 53 -1.08 4.85 2.22
CA ALA A 53 -2.47 4.72 2.65
C ALA A 53 -2.56 4.49 4.16
N TYR A 54 -3.31 5.36 4.84
CA TYR A 54 -3.64 5.19 6.25
C TYR A 54 -4.89 4.33 6.35
N THR A 55 -4.76 3.12 6.91
CA THR A 55 -5.81 2.10 6.90
C THR A 55 -6.21 1.72 8.32
N ILE A 56 -7.51 1.64 8.58
CA ILE A 56 -8.11 1.13 9.82
C ILE A 56 -8.99 -0.06 9.47
N VAL A 57 -8.80 -1.20 10.14
CA VAL A 57 -9.70 -2.35 10.00
C VAL A 57 -10.97 -2.10 10.82
N LYS A 58 -12.10 -1.89 10.16
CA LYS A 58 -13.41 -1.64 10.77
C LYS A 58 -14.14 -2.93 11.15
N GLN A 59 -13.89 -4.01 10.40
CA GLN A 59 -14.48 -5.34 10.61
C GLN A 59 -13.56 -6.44 10.05
N GLY A 60 -13.57 -7.61 10.68
CA GLY A 60 -12.87 -8.80 10.20
C GLY A 60 -11.38 -8.81 10.54
N THR A 61 -10.64 -9.66 9.81
CA THR A 61 -9.19 -9.83 9.94
C THR A 61 -8.55 -9.72 8.56
N LEU A 62 -7.70 -8.71 8.38
CA LEU A 62 -6.96 -8.47 7.16
C LEU A 62 -5.54 -9.05 7.29
N THR A 63 -5.15 -9.90 6.35
CA THR A 63 -3.73 -10.26 6.17
C THR A 63 -3.15 -9.40 5.06
N VAL A 64 -2.12 -8.62 5.36
CA VAL A 64 -1.35 -7.84 4.39
C VAL A 64 -0.08 -8.62 4.05
N GLU A 65 0.07 -8.96 2.78
CA GLU A 65 1.27 -9.63 2.25
C GLU A 65 2.17 -8.61 1.57
N ASP A 66 3.39 -8.47 2.09
CA ASP A 66 4.43 -7.59 1.57
C ASP A 66 5.15 -8.27 0.41
N GLY A 67 5.38 -7.52 -0.67
CA GLY A 67 6.04 -8.04 -1.86
C GLY A 67 7.50 -8.47 -1.65
N CYS A 68 8.10 -8.14 -0.51
CA CYS A 68 9.44 -8.60 -0.10
C CYS A 68 9.42 -9.88 0.76
N GLY A 69 8.25 -10.53 0.94
CA GLY A 69 8.16 -11.91 1.41
C GLY A 69 7.73 -12.12 2.86
N PHE A 70 7.11 -11.13 3.50
CA PHE A 70 6.52 -11.29 4.84
C PHE A 70 5.04 -10.89 4.86
N GLU A 71 4.32 -11.30 5.91
CA GLU A 71 2.92 -10.95 6.09
C GLU A 71 2.68 -10.36 7.47
N THR A 72 1.69 -9.49 7.58
CA THR A 72 1.21 -8.94 8.85
C THR A 72 -0.30 -9.05 8.92
N VAL A 73 -0.81 -9.41 10.09
CA VAL A 73 -2.25 -9.59 10.34
C VAL A 73 -2.77 -8.42 11.16
N TYR A 74 -3.87 -7.81 10.70
CA TYR A 74 -4.57 -6.74 11.39
C TYR A 74 -6.01 -7.14 11.66
N THR A 75 -6.45 -6.97 12.91
CA THR A 75 -7.81 -7.25 13.36
C THR A 75 -8.57 -5.94 13.58
N GLN A 76 -9.88 -6.06 13.84
CA GLN A 76 -10.76 -4.93 14.08
C GLN A 76 -10.17 -3.89 15.06
N ASN A 77 -10.32 -2.62 14.70
CA ASN A 77 -9.84 -1.41 15.37
C ASN A 77 -8.31 -1.21 15.35
N GLN A 78 -7.54 -2.12 14.76
CA GLN A 78 -6.13 -1.85 14.49
C GLN A 78 -5.97 -0.94 13.27
N ALA A 79 -4.95 -0.09 13.32
CA ALA A 79 -4.59 0.85 12.27
C ALA A 79 -3.15 0.62 11.83
N PHE A 80 -2.86 0.89 10.57
CA PHE A 80 -1.53 0.77 10.00
C PHE A 80 -1.36 1.70 8.80
N LEU A 81 -0.10 1.91 8.42
CA LEU A 81 0.28 2.60 7.20
C LEU A 81 0.70 1.56 6.16
N GLU A 82 0.12 1.63 4.98
CA GLU A 82 0.64 1.00 3.76
C GLU A 82 1.62 1.99 3.11
N PRO A 83 2.94 1.80 3.28
CA PRO A 83 3.90 2.86 2.99
C PRO A 83 4.02 3.19 1.50
N SER A 84 4.40 4.43 1.21
CA SER A 84 4.56 4.92 -0.15
C SER A 84 5.50 4.04 -0.99
N GLY A 85 5.04 3.59 -2.16
CA GLY A 85 5.80 2.76 -3.09
C GLY A 85 6.12 1.33 -2.63
N ARG A 86 5.66 0.91 -1.45
CA ARG A 86 5.82 -0.48 -0.98
C ARG A 86 4.75 -1.36 -1.60
N VAL A 87 5.16 -2.35 -2.38
CA VAL A 87 4.24 -3.28 -3.05
C VAL A 87 3.69 -4.27 -2.03
N HIS A 88 2.37 -4.42 -2.00
CA HIS A 88 1.67 -5.33 -1.10
C HIS A 88 0.33 -5.77 -1.71
N ARG A 89 -0.36 -6.69 -1.03
CA ARG A 89 -1.77 -7.02 -1.27
C ARG A 89 -2.50 -7.35 0.03
N GLY A 90 -3.79 -7.03 0.06
CA GLY A 90 -4.70 -7.44 1.13
C GLY A 90 -5.32 -8.80 0.84
N LYS A 91 -5.47 -9.63 1.88
CA LYS A 91 -6.11 -10.94 1.82
C LYS A 91 -7.12 -11.08 2.94
N ASN A 92 -8.33 -11.48 2.59
CA ASN A 92 -9.31 -11.93 3.55
C ASN A 92 -9.31 -13.47 3.59
N LEU A 93 -8.51 -14.04 4.49
CA LEU A 93 -8.42 -15.49 4.68
C LEU A 93 -9.52 -16.04 5.62
N GLY A 94 -10.41 -15.17 6.10
CA GLY A 94 -11.49 -15.53 7.02
C GLY A 94 -12.81 -15.88 6.31
N SER A 95 -13.83 -16.14 7.13
CA SER A 95 -15.19 -16.49 6.69
C SER A 95 -16.18 -15.32 6.70
N VAL A 96 -15.76 -14.13 7.12
CA VAL A 96 -16.58 -12.91 7.17
C VAL A 96 -15.93 -11.80 6.35
N PRO A 97 -16.69 -10.83 5.80
CA PRO A 97 -16.11 -9.71 5.08
C PRO A 97 -15.15 -8.90 5.95
N VAL A 98 -14.02 -8.51 5.36
CA VAL A 98 -13.14 -7.47 5.92
C VAL A 98 -13.64 -6.13 5.41
N ILE A 99 -13.77 -5.16 6.31
CA ILE A 99 -14.10 -3.77 5.96
C ILE A 99 -12.99 -2.88 6.49
N THR A 100 -12.41 -2.04 5.65
CA THR A 100 -11.42 -1.03 6.06
C THR A 100 -11.90 0.37 5.76
N ALA A 101 -11.44 1.34 6.55
CA ALA A 101 -11.52 2.76 6.23
C ALA A 101 -10.11 3.24 5.88
N GLN A 102 -9.97 3.93 4.75
CA GLN A 102 -8.67 4.30 4.19
C GLN A 102 -8.63 5.77 3.83
N MET A 103 -7.48 6.42 4.06
CA MET A 103 -7.19 7.77 3.63
C MET A 103 -5.89 7.82 2.84
N PHE A 104 -5.88 8.57 1.75
CA PHE A 104 -4.73 8.77 0.86
C PHE A 104 -4.48 10.26 0.67
N ILE A 105 -3.22 10.66 0.48
CA ILE A 105 -2.85 11.99 -0.01
C ILE A 105 -1.76 11.83 -1.07
N VAL A 106 -2.00 12.35 -2.27
CA VAL A 106 -1.09 12.23 -3.43
C VAL A 106 -0.94 13.56 -4.15
N PRO A 107 0.17 13.80 -4.88
CA PRO A 107 0.28 14.98 -5.74
C PRO A 107 -0.89 15.03 -6.72
N LEU A 108 -1.38 16.24 -7.01
CA LEU A 108 -2.58 16.41 -7.83
C LEU A 108 -2.39 15.73 -9.21
N GLY A 109 -3.40 14.93 -9.62
CA GLY A 109 -3.37 14.17 -10.87
C GLY A 109 -2.71 12.79 -10.76
N THR A 110 -2.18 12.42 -9.59
CA THR A 110 -1.62 11.09 -9.34
C THR A 110 -2.73 10.11 -8.92
N PRO A 111 -2.71 8.84 -9.40
CA PRO A 111 -3.63 7.82 -8.89
C PRO A 111 -3.34 7.46 -7.42
N TYR A 112 -4.37 7.08 -6.67
CA TYR A 112 -4.22 6.64 -5.27
C TYR A 112 -3.71 5.20 -5.12
N THR A 113 -3.83 4.38 -6.16
CA THR A 113 -3.40 2.99 -6.20
C THR A 113 -2.80 2.72 -7.58
N ILE A 114 -1.64 2.08 -7.61
CA ILE A 114 -0.98 1.65 -8.85
C ILE A 114 -0.90 0.13 -8.81
N ASP A 115 -1.58 -0.51 -9.76
CA ASP A 115 -1.53 -1.96 -9.94
C ASP A 115 -0.14 -2.38 -10.43
N THR A 116 0.34 -3.51 -9.92
CA THR A 116 1.66 -4.06 -10.25
C THR A 116 1.60 -5.58 -10.38
N GLY A 117 2.73 -6.17 -10.80
CA GLY A 117 3.00 -7.58 -10.51
C GLY A 117 3.50 -7.75 -9.07
N GLN A 118 3.73 -9.01 -8.68
CA GLN A 118 4.48 -9.30 -7.46
C GLN A 118 5.91 -8.79 -7.61
N ALA A 119 6.32 -7.91 -6.70
CA ALA A 119 7.64 -7.31 -6.69
C ALA A 119 7.96 -6.84 -5.26
N CYS A 120 9.23 -6.77 -4.91
CA CYS A 120 9.66 -6.14 -3.66
C CYS A 120 9.81 -4.64 -3.91
N GLY A 121 8.81 -3.89 -3.41
CA GLY A 121 8.71 -2.44 -3.57
C GLY A 121 9.65 -1.67 -2.65
N ARG A 122 9.63 -0.34 -2.74
CA ARG A 122 10.61 0.59 -2.14
C ARG A 122 11.13 0.17 -0.74
N PRO A 123 12.47 0.23 -0.50
CA PRO A 123 13.03 0.06 0.84
C PRO A 123 12.59 1.22 1.75
N LEU A 124 12.21 0.89 2.98
CA LEU A 124 11.70 1.83 3.97
C LEU A 124 12.77 2.23 4.99
N LYS A 125 13.73 1.34 5.25
CA LYS A 125 14.79 1.56 6.23
C LYS A 125 16.15 1.21 5.63
N VAL A 126 17.18 1.96 6.04
CA VAL A 126 18.57 1.74 5.64
C VAL A 126 19.02 0.30 5.92
N ASP A 127 18.52 -0.31 6.99
CA ASP A 127 18.86 -1.69 7.36
C ASP A 127 18.36 -2.73 6.36
N GLU A 128 17.27 -2.47 5.63
CA GLU A 128 16.80 -3.39 4.59
C GLU A 128 17.78 -3.46 3.41
N CYS A 129 18.59 -2.41 3.19
CA CYS A 129 19.59 -2.39 2.13
C CYS A 129 20.88 -3.15 2.50
N LYS A 130 21.16 -3.35 3.79
CA LYS A 130 22.44 -3.86 4.29
C LYS A 130 22.60 -5.35 4.02
N GLY A 131 23.85 -5.82 4.01
CA GLY A 131 24.16 -7.25 3.95
C GLY A 131 23.70 -7.95 2.68
N GLY A 132 23.56 -7.20 1.58
CA GLY A 132 23.02 -7.70 0.31
C GLY A 132 21.51 -7.55 0.16
N GLY A 133 20.77 -7.10 1.17
CA GLY A 133 19.31 -6.95 1.09
C GLY A 133 18.83 -6.00 -0.01
N TRP A 134 19.68 -5.05 -0.43
CA TRP A 134 19.41 -4.13 -1.54
C TRP A 134 19.05 -4.83 -2.86
N SER A 135 19.53 -6.05 -3.11
CA SER A 135 19.29 -6.76 -4.38
C SER A 135 17.90 -7.40 -4.46
N ASN A 136 17.18 -7.48 -3.35
CA ASN A 136 15.80 -8.00 -3.33
C ASN A 136 14.81 -6.99 -3.92
N PHE A 137 15.09 -5.70 -3.77
CA PHE A 137 14.24 -4.62 -4.24
C PHE A 137 14.29 -4.48 -5.75
N ASN A 138 13.14 -4.62 -6.41
CA ASN A 138 13.04 -4.64 -7.86
C ASN A 138 11.89 -3.78 -8.42
N TYR A 139 11.21 -3.00 -7.57
CA TYR A 139 10.18 -2.04 -7.98
C TYR A 139 10.32 -0.70 -7.23
N PRO A 140 10.18 0.46 -7.91
CA PRO A 140 9.91 0.62 -9.35
C PRO A 140 11.15 0.38 -10.23
N ARG A 141 12.31 0.14 -9.61
CA ARG A 141 13.57 -0.21 -10.26
C ARG A 141 14.37 -1.16 -9.37
N ALA A 142 15.38 -1.80 -9.95
CA ALA A 142 16.44 -2.45 -9.19
C ALA A 142 17.50 -1.42 -8.73
N PHE A 143 18.22 -1.74 -7.66
CA PHE A 143 19.39 -0.99 -7.21
C PHE A 143 20.68 -1.56 -7.79
N GLY A 144 21.66 -0.71 -8.07
CA GLY A 144 22.97 -1.15 -8.57
C GLY A 144 23.96 -1.51 -7.46
N SER A 145 23.69 -1.08 -6.22
CA SER A 145 24.55 -1.35 -5.06
C SER A 145 23.82 -1.07 -3.74
N GLN A 146 24.44 -1.48 -2.62
CA GLN A 146 23.99 -1.10 -1.29
C GLN A 146 23.96 0.43 -1.11
N GLY A 147 24.97 1.15 -1.61
CA GLY A 147 25.04 2.61 -1.50
C GLY A 147 23.91 3.31 -2.25
N ASP A 148 23.56 2.81 -3.43
CA ASP A 148 22.41 3.28 -4.22
C ASP A 148 21.09 3.09 -3.45
N CYS A 149 20.87 1.90 -2.89
CA CYS A 149 19.69 1.61 -2.05
C CYS A 149 19.62 2.52 -0.82
N ILE A 150 20.71 2.67 -0.07
CA ILE A 150 20.74 3.52 1.12
C ILE A 150 20.44 4.98 0.76
N SER A 151 21.02 5.49 -0.33
CA SER A 151 20.77 6.84 -0.84
C SER A 151 19.29 7.06 -1.16
N SER A 152 18.63 6.06 -1.74
CA SER A 152 17.19 6.10 -2.06
C SER A 152 16.30 6.25 -0.81
N VAL A 153 16.67 5.56 0.28
CA VAL A 153 15.95 5.63 1.56
C VAL A 153 16.13 7.00 2.19
N ILE A 154 17.37 7.50 2.27
CA ILE A 154 17.69 8.77 2.95
C ILE A 154 17.09 9.97 2.20
N ASN A 155 17.12 9.95 0.87
CA ASN A 155 16.72 11.10 0.06
C ASN A 155 15.25 11.08 -0.35
N GLY A 156 14.47 10.07 0.06
CA GLY A 156 13.06 9.96 -0.35
C GLY A 156 12.86 9.70 -1.85
N LYS A 157 13.88 9.22 -2.57
CA LYS A 157 13.87 9.00 -4.04
C LYS A 157 13.91 7.53 -4.41
#